data_AF-A0A2E5K3Y1-F1
#
_entry.id   AF-A0A2E5K3Y1-F1
#
_cell.length_a   1.000
_cell.length_b   1.000
_cell.length_c   1.000
_cell.angle_alpha   90.00
_cell.angle_beta   90.00
_cell.angle_gamma   90.00
#
_symmetry.space_group_name_H-M   'P 1'
#
loop_
_entity.id
_entity.type
_entity.pdbx_description
1 polymer ?
#
loop_
_entity_poly.entity_id
_entity_poly.type
_entity_poly.pdbx_seq_one_letter_code
_entity_poly.pdbx_strand_id
1 'polypeptide(L)'
;MDISEENNIHQRAKIPVGERLAILALANTYGVKGFPRGYPTFQAMEVERNRIRVRFENTGNGLYIECDNVNKLMIAGGDHVFHPAKGEVTPRGELLVSAEEVSCDCKSLDLE
;
A
#
# COMPACT_ATOMS: atom_id res chain seq x y z
N MET A 1 6.57 -7.20 -5.31
CA MET A 1 7.90 -7.31 -5.94
C MET A 1 7.94 -6.40 -7.15
N ASP A 2 8.61 -5.25 -7.00
CA ASP A 2 9.04 -4.45 -8.14
C ASP A 2 10.13 -5.24 -8.86
N ILE A 3 10.01 -5.38 -10.19
CA ILE A 3 10.91 -6.17 -11.03
C ILE A 3 11.72 -5.27 -11.97
N SER A 4 11.69 -3.96 -11.73
CA SER A 4 12.49 -2.99 -12.48
C SER A 4 13.98 -3.19 -12.24
N GLU A 5 14.78 -3.05 -13.28
CA GLU A 5 16.24 -3.06 -13.21
C GLU A 5 16.75 -1.60 -13.27
N GLU A 6 17.38 -1.12 -12.20
CA GLU A 6 17.86 0.27 -12.09
C GLU A 6 18.74 0.70 -13.28
N ASN A 7 19.62 -0.19 -13.73
CA ASN A 7 20.61 0.09 -14.77
C ASN A 7 20.19 -0.39 -16.17
N ASN A 8 18.93 -0.82 -16.37
CA ASN A 8 18.49 -1.37 -17.63
C ASN A 8 17.02 -1.04 -17.94
N ILE A 9 16.82 -0.10 -18.87
CA ILE A 9 15.50 0.27 -19.38
C ILE A 9 14.82 -0.86 -20.18
N HIS A 10 15.55 -1.88 -20.60
CA HIS A 10 15.06 -3.10 -21.27
C HIS A 10 15.16 -4.32 -20.35
N GLN A 11 14.41 -4.27 -19.26
CA GLN A 11 14.33 -5.31 -18.23
C GLN A 11 14.21 -6.71 -18.83
N ARG A 12 15.01 -7.67 -18.33
CA ARG A 12 15.02 -9.05 -18.84
C ARG A 12 13.80 -9.84 -18.36
N ALA A 13 13.33 -9.55 -17.15
CA ALA A 13 12.22 -10.25 -16.50
C ALA A 13 10.85 -9.86 -17.09
N LYS A 14 10.59 -10.21 -18.35
CA LYS A 14 9.32 -9.91 -19.03
C LYS A 14 8.19 -10.88 -18.71
N ILE A 15 8.52 -12.10 -18.30
CA ILE A 15 7.53 -13.16 -18.01
C ILE A 15 6.56 -12.72 -16.89
N PRO A 16 7.02 -12.25 -15.71
CA PRO A 16 6.10 -11.87 -14.64
C PRO A 16 5.22 -10.66 -15.01
N VAL A 17 5.68 -9.80 -15.92
CA VAL A 17 4.85 -8.71 -16.46
C VAL A 17 3.71 -9.28 -17.31
N GLY A 18 4.04 -10.20 -18.23
CA GLY A 18 3.05 -10.86 -19.09
C GLY A 18 2.03 -11.67 -18.31
N GLU A 19 2.47 -12.39 -17.27
CA GLU A 19 1.58 -13.16 -16.39
C GLU A 19 0.58 -12.26 -15.66
N ARG A 20 1.04 -11.13 -15.10
CA ARG A 20 0.14 -10.14 -14.47
C ARG A 20 -0.91 -9.62 -15.45
N LEU A 21 -0.49 -9.29 -16.68
CA LEU A 21 -1.41 -8.84 -17.72
C LEU A 21 -2.43 -9.93 -18.11
N ALA A 22 -1.97 -11.18 -18.26
CA ALA A 22 -2.84 -12.31 -18.58
C ALA A 22 -3.87 -12.56 -17.47
N ILE A 23 -3.47 -12.50 -16.20
CA ILE A 23 -4.37 -12.61 -15.06
C ILE A 23 -5.43 -11.51 -15.09
N LEU A 24 -5.05 -10.25 -15.37
CA LEU A 24 -5.98 -9.13 -15.49
C LEU A 24 -6.97 -9.27 -16.67
N ALA A 25 -6.53 -9.86 -17.79
CA ALA A 25 -7.41 -10.13 -18.92
C ALA A 25 -8.41 -11.26 -18.62
N LEU A 26 -7.93 -12.39 -18.07
CA LEU A 26 -8.77 -13.54 -17.67
C LEU A 26 -9.88 -13.09 -16.71
N ALA A 27 -9.46 -12.32 -15.72
CA ALA A 27 -10.28 -11.60 -14.77
C ALA A 27 -11.37 -10.72 -15.39
N ASN A 28 -10.96 -9.66 -16.06
CA ASN A 28 -11.82 -8.51 -16.34
C ASN A 28 -12.54 -8.62 -17.68
N THR A 29 -11.97 -9.37 -18.63
CA THR A 29 -12.52 -9.55 -19.97
C THR A 29 -13.22 -10.89 -20.12
N TYR A 30 -12.61 -11.96 -19.60
CA TYR A 30 -13.12 -13.33 -19.79
C TYR A 30 -13.95 -13.86 -18.61
N GLY A 31 -14.08 -13.07 -17.53
CA GLY A 31 -14.93 -13.43 -16.37
C GLY A 31 -14.43 -14.63 -15.57
N VAL A 32 -13.18 -15.04 -15.77
CA VAL A 32 -12.59 -16.18 -15.07
C VAL A 32 -12.34 -15.80 -13.60
N LYS A 33 -12.84 -16.63 -12.69
CA LYS A 33 -12.77 -16.42 -11.23
C LYS A 33 -11.66 -17.28 -10.62
N GLY A 34 -11.29 -16.96 -9.38
CA GLY A 34 -10.33 -17.76 -8.60
C GLY A 34 -8.87 -17.28 -8.67
N PHE A 35 -8.59 -16.21 -9.41
CA PHE A 35 -7.26 -15.58 -9.45
C PHE A 35 -7.25 -14.29 -8.62
N PRO A 36 -6.14 -13.98 -7.93
CA PRO A 36 -5.93 -12.66 -7.35
C PRO A 36 -5.97 -11.61 -8.47
N ARG A 37 -6.86 -10.62 -8.36
CA ARG A 37 -7.02 -9.58 -9.38
C ARG A 37 -6.68 -8.23 -8.80
N GLY A 38 -5.87 -7.47 -9.51
CA GLY A 38 -5.46 -6.13 -9.07
C GLY A 38 -4.42 -6.16 -7.97
N TYR A 39 -4.40 -5.08 -7.20
CA TYR A 39 -3.45 -4.81 -6.13
C TYR A 39 -4.23 -4.15 -4.99
N PRO A 40 -3.71 -4.18 -3.74
CA PRO A 40 -4.32 -3.45 -2.64
C PRO A 40 -4.54 -1.98 -3.01
N THR A 41 -5.79 -1.53 -2.96
CA THR A 41 -6.16 -0.15 -3.27
C THR A 41 -6.57 0.57 -2.00
N PHE A 42 -6.15 1.83 -1.83
CA PHE A 42 -6.56 2.63 -0.68
C PHE A 42 -8.09 2.66 -0.56
N GLN A 43 -8.59 2.35 0.63
CA GLN A 43 -10.01 2.42 0.94
C GLN A 43 -10.32 3.60 1.85
N ALA A 44 -9.62 3.68 2.98
CA ALA A 44 -9.84 4.68 4.00
C ALA A 44 -8.61 4.84 4.90
N MET A 45 -8.52 5.98 5.57
CA MET A 45 -7.62 6.16 6.70
C MET A 45 -8.34 6.78 7.89
N GLU A 46 -7.88 6.44 9.09
CA GLU A 46 -8.35 7.00 10.35
C GLU A 46 -7.14 7.42 11.20
N VAL A 47 -7.19 8.61 11.76
CA VAL A 47 -6.16 9.11 12.67
C VAL A 47 -6.53 8.73 14.11
N GLU A 48 -5.72 7.87 14.72
CA GLU A 48 -5.91 7.37 16.08
C GLU A 48 -4.83 7.92 17.01
N ARG A 49 -5.05 9.12 17.58
CA ARG A 49 -4.14 9.81 18.52
C ARG A 49 -2.73 10.11 18.00
N ASN A 50 -1.89 9.10 17.82
CA ASN A 50 -0.48 9.19 17.43
C ASN A 50 -0.12 8.20 16.29
N ARG A 51 -1.13 7.59 15.66
CA ARG A 51 -0.96 6.66 14.55
C ARG A 51 -2.06 6.86 13.52
N ILE A 52 -1.80 6.46 12.29
CA ILE A 52 -2.77 6.43 11.19
C ILE A 52 -3.07 4.96 10.90
N ARG A 53 -4.34 4.57 10.92
CA ARG A 53 -4.80 3.27 10.43
C ARG A 53 -5.22 3.42 8.99
N VAL A 54 -4.62 2.65 8.10
CA VAL A 54 -4.93 2.63 6.66
C VAL A 54 -5.57 1.28 6.31
N ARG A 55 -6.73 1.35 5.67
CA ARG A 55 -7.46 0.19 5.14
C ARG A 55 -7.33 0.12 3.62
N PHE A 56 -7.24 -1.09 3.12
CA PHE A 56 -7.13 -1.37 1.69
C PHE A 56 -8.24 -2.32 1.24
N GLU A 57 -8.73 -2.08 0.04
CA GLU A 57 -9.55 -3.03 -0.72
C GLU A 57 -8.64 -3.91 -1.61
N ASN A 58 -9.21 -4.94 -2.23
CA ASN A 58 -8.49 -5.84 -3.16
C ASN A 58 -7.28 -6.55 -2.52
N THR A 59 -7.33 -6.84 -1.23
CA THR A 59 -6.25 -7.50 -0.48
C THR A 59 -6.29 -9.03 -0.57
N GLY A 60 -7.38 -9.63 -1.06
CA GLY A 60 -7.50 -11.09 -1.17
C GLY A 60 -7.37 -11.78 0.19
N ASN A 61 -6.26 -12.50 0.41
CA ASN A 61 -5.93 -13.17 1.67
C ASN A 61 -5.29 -12.23 2.73
N GLY A 62 -5.19 -10.93 2.45
CA GLY A 62 -4.60 -9.93 3.32
C GLY A 62 -3.35 -9.28 2.73
N LEU A 63 -2.76 -8.36 3.49
CA LEU A 63 -1.50 -7.73 3.13
C LEU A 63 -0.33 -8.65 3.50
N TYR A 64 0.51 -8.95 2.51
CA TYR A 64 1.76 -9.67 2.72
C TYR A 64 2.91 -8.68 2.76
N ILE A 65 3.70 -8.73 3.83
CA ILE A 65 4.96 -8.00 3.96
C ILE A 65 6.06 -9.03 4.12
N GLU A 66 7.09 -8.93 3.29
CA GLU A 66 8.24 -9.82 3.31
C GLU A 66 9.22 -9.50 4.46
N CYS A 67 9.22 -8.26 4.93
CA CYS A 67 10.08 -7.76 6.01
C CYS A 67 9.32 -7.65 7.34
N ASP A 68 10.03 -7.81 8.46
CA ASP A 68 9.45 -7.70 9.81
C ASP A 68 8.85 -6.31 10.12
N ASN A 69 9.28 -5.27 9.39
CA ASN A 69 8.80 -3.90 9.57
C ASN A 69 8.61 -3.18 8.23
N VAL A 70 7.53 -2.40 8.08
CA VAL A 70 7.36 -1.51 6.93
C VAL A 70 8.06 -0.18 7.21
N ASN A 71 9.24 0.01 6.62
CA ASN A 71 10.13 1.14 6.93
C ASN A 71 10.35 2.13 5.76
N LYS A 72 9.60 1.96 4.66
CA LYS A 72 9.62 2.86 3.49
C LYS A 72 8.36 3.72 3.41
N LEU A 73 7.87 4.14 4.57
CA LEU A 73 6.69 5.01 4.70
C LEU A 73 7.11 6.39 5.14
N MET A 74 6.38 7.40 4.66
CA MET A 74 6.53 8.79 5.05
C MET A 74 5.16 9.32 5.45
N ILE A 75 5.07 10.05 6.56
CA ILE A 75 3.85 10.75 6.96
C ILE A 75 4.19 12.20 7.31
N ALA A 76 3.21 13.08 7.20
CA ALA A 76 3.34 14.50 7.54
C ALA A 76 2.15 14.94 8.39
N GLY A 77 2.38 15.95 9.23
CA GLY A 77 1.32 16.65 9.94
C GLY A 77 0.66 17.72 9.07
N GLY A 78 -0.04 18.66 9.71
CA GLY A 78 -0.62 19.83 9.02
C GLY A 78 0.42 20.81 8.45
N ASP A 79 1.69 20.66 8.83
CA ASP A 79 2.82 21.43 8.31
C ASP A 79 3.34 20.92 6.95
N HIS A 80 2.85 19.77 6.48
CA HIS A 80 3.28 19.09 5.26
C HIS A 80 4.77 18.72 5.24
N VAL A 81 5.43 18.65 6.40
CA VAL A 81 6.81 18.17 6.51
C VAL A 81 6.78 16.64 6.67
N PHE A 82 7.39 15.94 5.72
CA PHE A 82 7.37 14.47 5.69
C PHE A 82 8.49 13.87 6.53
N HIS A 83 8.13 13.00 7.47
CA HIS A 83 9.04 12.27 8.33
C HIS A 83 8.96 10.75 8.07
N PRO A 84 10.08 10.01 8.21
CA PRO A 84 10.06 8.55 8.15
C PRO A 84 9.10 7.95 9.16
N ALA A 85 8.30 6.99 8.72
CA ALA A 85 7.30 6.35 9.55
C ALA A 85 7.55 4.84 9.67
N LYS A 86 7.20 4.31 10.84
CA LYS A 86 7.15 2.87 11.10
C LYS A 86 5.76 2.37 10.74
N GLY A 87 5.69 1.27 10.00
CA GLY A 87 4.45 0.61 9.66
C GLY A 87 4.38 -0.84 10.16
N GLU A 88 3.20 -1.22 10.64
CA GLU A 88 2.85 -2.58 11.11
C GLU A 88 1.56 -3.03 10.44
N VAL A 89 1.50 -4.27 9.94
CA VAL A 89 0.24 -4.86 9.45
C VAL A 89 -0.43 -5.65 10.56
N THR A 90 -1.68 -5.30 10.83
CA THR A 90 -2.50 -6.01 11.81
C THR A 90 -2.91 -7.39 11.29
N PRO A 91 -3.31 -8.33 12.16
CA PRO A 91 -3.88 -9.61 11.73
C PRO A 91 -5.14 -9.49 10.85
N ARG A 92 -5.77 -8.31 10.82
CA ARG A 92 -6.93 -8.00 9.97
C ARG A 92 -6.55 -7.45 8.59
N GLY A 93 -5.25 -7.30 8.29
CA GLY A 93 -4.77 -6.78 7.01
C GLY A 93 -4.82 -5.26 6.90
N GLU A 94 -4.78 -4.54 8.02
CA GLU A 94 -4.74 -3.07 8.05
C GLU A 94 -3.31 -2.61 8.31
N LEU A 95 -2.91 -1.45 7.77
CA LEU A 95 -1.59 -0.87 7.99
C LEU A 95 -1.68 0.23 9.06
N LEU A 96 -1.01 0.03 10.19
CA LEU A 96 -0.81 1.06 11.21
C LEU A 96 0.49 1.80 10.91
N VAL A 97 0.45 3.13 10.85
CA VAL A 97 1.59 3.98 10.52
C VAL A 97 1.81 5.03 11.61
N SER A 98 3.03 5.22 12.07
CA SER A 98 3.37 6.22 13.09
C SER A 98 4.79 6.76 12.93
N ALA A 99 4.98 8.03 13.28
CA ALA A 99 6.28 8.70 13.40
C ALA A 99 6.29 9.52 14.69
N GLU A 100 7.42 9.58 15.40
CA GLU A 100 7.53 10.31 16.68
C GLU A 100 7.53 11.82 16.47
N GLU A 101 8.01 12.24 15.31
CA GLU A 101 8.20 13.62 14.88
C GLU A 101 6.90 14.29 14.40
N VAL A 102 5.82 13.52 14.24
CA VAL A 102 4.56 13.99 13.67
C VAL A 102 3.50 14.03 14.77
N SER A 103 3.20 15.23 15.29
CA SER A 103 2.09 15.44 16.22
C SER A 103 0.76 15.46 15.45
N CYS A 104 -0.25 14.79 16.00
CA CYS A 104 -1.59 14.80 15.43
C CYS A 104 -2.36 16.04 15.88
N ASP A 105 -1.95 17.21 15.41
CA ASP A 105 -2.78 18.42 15.53
C ASP A 105 -3.83 18.44 14.42
N CYS A 106 -4.80 17.53 14.52
CA CYS A 106 -5.95 17.50 13.63
C CYS A 106 -6.92 18.62 14.03
N LYS A 107 -6.67 19.84 13.55
CA LYS A 107 -7.81 20.71 13.23
C LYS A 107 -8.46 20.08 12.02
N SER A 108 -9.77 19.80 12.13
CA SER A 108 -10.60 19.24 11.07
C SER A 108 -10.18 19.82 9.72
N LEU A 109 -9.64 18.97 8.85
CA LEU A 109 -9.65 19.26 7.42
C LEU A 109 -11.13 19.14 7.02
N ASP A 110 -11.85 20.23 7.19
CA ASP A 110 -13.14 20.44 6.54
C ASP A 110 -12.83 20.47 5.04
N LEU A 111 -13.10 19.34 4.39
CA LEU A 111 -13.14 19.23 2.94
C LEU A 111 -14.39 19.99 2.48
N GLU A 112 -14.22 21.25 2.07
CA GLU A 112 -15.15 21.94 1.15
C GLU A 112 -14.96 21.46 -0.29
#